data_AF-A0A1V3WU90-F1
#
_entry.id   AF-A0A1V3WU90-F1
#
_cell.length_a   1.000
_cell.length_b   1.000
_cell.length_c   1.000
_cell.angle_alpha   90.00
_cell.angle_beta   90.00
_cell.angle_gamma   90.00
#
_symmetry.space_group_name_H-M   'P 1'
#
loop_
_entity.id
_entity.type
_entity.pdbx_description
1 polymer ?
#
loop_
_entity_poly.entity_id
_entity_poly.type
_entity_poly.pdbx_seq_one_letter_code
_entity_poly.pdbx_strand_id
1 'polypeptide(L)'
;MERHLRRALGRRRQPRSVRARPLSRGVQRSRCQQRTPWLQGHFDSDGQPDQRRARRHPGDGRPEHRSYRNVLNPYLSPAAVKRWVPFVDDITRACLDERIEHGSIDFVDDLANVVPAVLTLALMGIPLQNWKMYSEPTHAAVYTPEHSPDIQRVTEMHRQMGLDLVNNMVEIRDNPRPGVVNALLEMRIDGKPAPELEILGNLGLLIGGGFDTTTALTAHALEWLSENPEQRELLSRQRETLLDSATEEFLRYFTPLPGMAGLSPTTSNWTGCISKRASGCGFRGRWPTATPRCSPTRTRSSLIVKVTGTSASGSVCTAASDPTWRAPFSSPC
;
A
#
# COMPACT_ATOMS: atom_id res chain seq x y z
N MET A 1 6.62 -5.44 -27.67
CA MET A 1 6.32 -5.19 -26.20
C MET A 1 7.59 -4.74 -25.46
N GLU A 2 8.86 -5.07 -25.97
CA GLU A 2 10.20 -4.57 -25.57
C GLU A 2 10.49 -3.20 -26.19
N ARG A 3 9.84 -2.82 -27.27
CA ARG A 3 10.04 -1.52 -27.96
C ARG A 3 9.09 -0.46 -27.40
N HIS A 4 7.95 -0.89 -26.79
CA HIS A 4 6.97 0.02 -26.16
C HIS A 4 7.37 0.34 -24.72
N LEU A 5 8.19 -0.59 -24.02
CA LEU A 5 8.70 -0.37 -22.64
C LEU A 5 9.97 0.48 -22.67
N ARG A 6 10.77 0.48 -23.78
CA ARG A 6 11.98 1.33 -23.92
C ARG A 6 11.61 2.76 -24.31
N ARG A 7 10.43 2.91 -24.94
CA ARG A 7 9.93 4.25 -25.33
C ARG A 7 9.17 4.89 -24.17
N ALA A 8 8.59 4.08 -23.16
CA ALA A 8 7.89 4.62 -21.97
C ALA A 8 8.88 5.06 -20.90
N LEU A 9 10.16 4.64 -21.00
CA LEU A 9 11.16 5.01 -19.97
C LEU A 9 12.08 6.11 -20.53
N GLY A 10 11.57 7.01 -21.51
CA GLY A 10 12.15 8.22 -22.12
C GLY A 10 13.23 8.86 -21.24
N ARG A 11 14.54 8.97 -21.76
CA ARG A 11 15.82 9.69 -21.56
C ARG A 11 15.60 11.10 -21.02
N ARG A 12 15.58 11.18 -19.61
CA ARG A 12 15.56 12.53 -19.00
C ARG A 12 16.97 12.89 -18.50
N ARG A 13 17.54 14.02 -19.08
CA ARG A 13 18.43 15.14 -18.77
C ARG A 13 18.40 15.49 -17.27
N GLN A 14 19.56 15.21 -16.62
CA GLN A 14 20.22 15.40 -15.32
C GLN A 14 19.59 16.55 -14.52
N PRO A 15 19.19 16.36 -13.11
CA PRO A 15 19.17 17.63 -12.35
C PRO A 15 20.30 17.67 -11.30
N ARG A 16 21.11 18.77 -11.35
CA ARG A 16 22.02 19.56 -10.49
C ARG A 16 21.70 19.36 -9.00
N SER A 17 22.59 18.63 -8.25
CA SER A 17 22.99 18.28 -6.88
C SER A 17 22.67 19.41 -5.89
N VAL A 18 21.54 19.24 -5.09
CA VAL A 18 21.33 20.11 -3.91
C VAL A 18 21.59 19.28 -2.65
N ARG A 19 22.71 19.48 -1.97
CA ARG A 19 23.28 19.24 -0.64
C ARG A 19 22.20 19.33 0.46
N ALA A 20 21.84 18.21 1.19
CA ALA A 20 20.97 17.86 2.32
C ALA A 20 21.54 18.42 3.63
N ARG A 21 20.86 19.42 4.23
CA ARG A 21 21.03 19.87 5.63
C ARG A 21 20.17 19.03 6.58
N PRO A 22 20.68 18.75 7.85
CA PRO A 22 20.13 17.80 8.83
C PRO A 22 18.99 18.43 9.65
N LEU A 23 17.73 17.87 9.63
CA LEU A 23 16.52 18.25 10.40
C LEU A 23 16.52 17.52 11.75
N SER A 24 16.93 18.21 12.90
CA SER A 24 16.65 18.22 14.35
C SER A 24 15.16 18.07 14.65
N ARG A 25 14.70 16.91 15.28
CA ARG A 25 13.93 16.33 16.39
C ARG A 25 12.83 17.29 16.87
N GLY A 26 11.53 16.97 16.48
CA GLY A 26 10.42 17.25 17.42
C GLY A 26 9.13 16.55 16.95
N VAL A 27 8.89 15.27 17.26
CA VAL A 27 7.71 14.39 17.22
C VAL A 27 6.60 15.00 18.10
N GLN A 28 5.80 15.93 17.51
CA GLN A 28 4.48 16.33 18.08
C GLN A 28 3.37 15.47 17.47
N ARG A 29 2.90 14.33 18.16
CA ARG A 29 1.66 13.55 18.33
C ARG A 29 0.43 14.35 17.88
N SER A 30 0.16 14.43 16.49
CA SER A 30 -1.11 15.05 16.01
C SER A 30 -2.03 13.96 15.45
N ARG A 31 -3.00 13.36 16.30
CA ARG A 31 -4.42 13.01 16.09
C ARG A 31 -4.72 12.72 14.62
N CYS A 32 -4.16 11.63 14.07
CA CYS A 32 -4.41 10.82 12.86
C CYS A 32 -5.90 10.49 12.72
N GLN A 33 -6.78 11.46 12.65
CA GLN A 33 -8.15 11.24 12.12
C GLN A 33 -8.20 11.66 10.65
N GLN A 34 -7.50 11.01 9.79
CA GLN A 34 -7.30 10.89 8.32
C GLN A 34 -8.63 10.59 7.62
N ARG A 35 -9.45 11.61 7.30
CA ARG A 35 -10.51 11.59 6.28
C ARG A 35 -9.93 11.91 4.89
N THR A 36 -9.28 10.90 4.09
CA THR A 36 -8.89 10.87 2.66
C THR A 36 -10.05 11.38 1.77
N PRO A 37 -10.06 12.50 1.12
CA PRO A 37 -11.03 13.20 0.26
C PRO A 37 -11.49 12.35 -0.92
N TRP A 38 -11.00 11.12 -1.31
CA TRP A 38 -11.59 10.36 -2.44
C TRP A 38 -12.61 9.34 -1.92
N LEU A 39 -12.64 9.22 -0.53
CA LEU A 39 -13.77 8.52 0.13
C LEU A 39 -14.93 9.49 0.38
N GLN A 40 -14.77 10.76 -0.12
CA GLN A 40 -15.72 11.84 0.23
C GLN A 40 -16.81 11.94 -0.86
N GLY A 41 -17.03 10.90 -1.62
CA GLY A 41 -18.27 11.11 -2.40
C GLY A 41 -19.50 10.65 -1.60
N HIS A 42 -19.77 11.26 -0.34
CA HIS A 42 -21.08 10.79 0.15
C HIS A 42 -21.77 11.91 0.94
N PHE A 43 -21.70 13.22 0.40
CA PHE A 43 -22.47 14.22 1.20
C PHE A 43 -23.33 15.05 0.25
N ASP A 44 -24.65 15.11 0.48
CA ASP A 44 -25.62 15.90 -0.30
C ASP A 44 -25.29 17.41 -0.18
N SER A 45 -25.86 18.24 -1.12
CA SER A 45 -25.70 19.69 -1.34
C SER A 45 -25.83 20.48 -0.05
N ASP A 46 -26.09 19.78 1.09
CA ASP A 46 -26.20 20.47 2.39
C ASP A 46 -25.16 19.93 3.37
N GLY A 47 -24.03 19.20 2.82
CA GLY A 47 -22.93 18.81 3.73
C GLY A 47 -23.37 17.78 4.78
N GLN A 48 -24.60 17.13 4.62
CA GLN A 48 -25.06 15.99 5.43
C GLN A 48 -24.89 14.68 4.67
N PRO A 49 -24.31 13.58 5.42
CA PRO A 49 -24.18 12.25 4.80
C PRO A 49 -25.51 11.77 4.19
N ASP A 50 -25.68 11.79 2.82
CA ASP A 50 -26.82 11.24 2.04
C ASP A 50 -27.39 9.99 2.72
N GLN A 51 -28.37 10.15 3.58
CA GLN A 51 -29.09 9.19 4.43
C GLN A 51 -29.89 8.19 3.56
N ARG A 52 -30.09 8.50 2.16
CA ARG A 52 -30.86 7.58 1.29
C ARG A 52 -29.95 6.49 0.71
N ARG A 53 -28.61 6.63 0.85
CA ARG A 53 -27.63 5.59 0.42
C ARG A 53 -26.95 4.97 1.64
N ALA A 54 -27.06 5.70 2.84
CA ALA A 54 -26.60 5.17 4.15
C ALA A 54 -27.40 3.91 4.53
N ARG A 55 -28.42 3.56 3.69
CA ARG A 55 -29.02 2.22 3.84
C ARG A 55 -28.25 1.18 3.02
N ARG A 56 -27.01 1.47 2.63
CA ARG A 56 -26.33 0.42 1.85
C ARG A 56 -24.91 0.23 2.40
N HIS A 57 -24.80 -0.27 3.63
CA HIS A 57 -23.85 -0.79 4.63
C HIS A 57 -22.63 -1.46 3.95
N PRO A 58 -21.34 -1.11 4.15
CA PRO A 58 -20.03 -1.64 3.73
C PRO A 58 -19.45 -2.61 4.78
N GLY A 59 -20.13 -3.77 4.92
CA GLY A 59 -19.23 -4.72 5.62
C GLY A 59 -20.05 -5.88 6.19
N ASP A 60 -20.62 -6.69 5.26
CA ASP A 60 -20.98 -8.08 5.56
C ASP A 60 -21.83 -8.65 4.42
N GLY A 61 -21.22 -8.92 3.18
CA GLY A 61 -21.97 -9.90 2.34
C GLY A 61 -23.06 -9.21 1.51
N ARG A 62 -22.78 -8.05 0.91
CA ARG A 62 -23.82 -7.43 0.05
C ARG A 62 -23.72 -7.99 -1.38
N PRO A 63 -24.70 -8.74 -1.87
CA PRO A 63 -24.71 -9.33 -3.21
C PRO A 63 -23.94 -8.46 -4.23
N GLU A 64 -23.89 -7.11 -3.91
CA GLU A 64 -23.25 -6.24 -4.94
C GLU A 64 -21.72 -6.28 -4.80
N HIS A 65 -21.18 -6.39 -3.57
CA HIS A 65 -19.73 -6.57 -3.37
C HIS A 65 -19.24 -7.88 -4.02
N ARG A 66 -20.05 -8.88 -3.79
CA ARG A 66 -19.69 -10.19 -4.38
C ARG A 66 -19.65 -10.12 -5.92
N SER A 67 -20.56 -9.30 -6.48
CA SER A 67 -20.58 -9.22 -7.95
C SER A 67 -19.29 -8.58 -8.49
N TYR A 68 -18.86 -7.54 -7.83
CA TYR A 68 -17.63 -6.90 -8.34
C TYR A 68 -16.41 -7.78 -8.04
N ARG A 69 -16.39 -8.37 -6.89
CA ARG A 69 -15.28 -9.28 -6.57
C ARG A 69 -15.18 -10.45 -7.56
N ASN A 70 -16.33 -10.93 -7.95
CA ASN A 70 -16.32 -12.06 -8.90
C ASN A 70 -15.70 -11.66 -10.24
N VAL A 71 -15.88 -10.40 -10.53
CA VAL A 71 -15.30 -9.96 -11.83
C VAL A 71 -13.80 -9.72 -11.67
N LEU A 72 -13.42 -9.30 -10.49
CA LEU A 72 -12.00 -8.89 -10.33
C LEU A 72 -11.14 -10.10 -9.97
N ASN A 73 -11.64 -11.15 -9.32
CA ASN A 73 -10.85 -12.25 -8.73
C ASN A 73 -10.08 -13.03 -9.80
N PRO A 74 -10.66 -13.14 -10.90
CA PRO A 74 -9.88 -13.91 -11.90
C PRO A 74 -8.59 -13.17 -12.29
N TYR A 75 -8.60 -11.88 -12.14
CA TYR A 75 -7.36 -11.14 -12.49
C TYR A 75 -6.36 -11.19 -11.32
N LEU A 76 -6.84 -11.57 -10.13
CA LEU A 76 -5.93 -11.48 -8.97
C LEU A 76 -5.76 -12.86 -8.34
N SER A 77 -6.23 -13.90 -9.05
CA SER A 77 -6.04 -15.26 -8.50
C SER A 77 -4.57 -15.68 -8.60
N PRO A 78 -4.17 -16.67 -7.80
CA PRO A 78 -2.77 -17.12 -7.82
C PRO A 78 -2.32 -17.50 -9.25
N ALA A 79 -3.18 -18.18 -9.94
CA ALA A 79 -2.78 -18.57 -11.31
C ALA A 79 -2.61 -17.33 -12.20
N ALA A 80 -3.56 -16.37 -12.05
CA ALA A 80 -3.43 -15.14 -12.87
C ALA A 80 -2.17 -14.35 -12.51
N VAL A 81 -1.92 -14.30 -11.23
CA VAL A 81 -0.75 -13.51 -10.79
C VAL A 81 0.54 -14.19 -11.28
N LYS A 82 0.58 -15.50 -11.30
CA LYS A 82 1.78 -16.20 -11.79
C LYS A 82 2.09 -15.85 -13.25
N ARG A 83 1.06 -15.55 -13.97
CA ARG A 83 1.28 -15.21 -15.40
C ARG A 83 1.94 -13.84 -15.55
N TRP A 84 1.91 -13.10 -14.46
CA TRP A 84 2.47 -11.73 -14.56
C TRP A 84 3.96 -11.72 -14.19
N VAL A 85 4.45 -12.87 -13.77
CA VAL A 85 5.84 -12.89 -13.26
C VAL A 85 6.81 -12.48 -14.38
N PRO A 86 6.65 -13.01 -15.56
CA PRO A 86 7.61 -12.58 -16.60
C PRO A 86 7.50 -11.08 -16.89
N PHE A 87 6.31 -10.59 -16.93
CA PHE A 87 6.14 -9.15 -17.18
C PHE A 87 6.81 -8.32 -16.08
N VAL A 88 6.62 -8.66 -14.81
CA VAL A 88 7.24 -7.90 -13.70
C VAL A 88 8.77 -8.03 -13.78
N ASP A 89 9.23 -9.22 -14.15
CA ASP A 89 10.70 -9.38 -14.34
C ASP A 89 11.22 -8.44 -15.43
N ASP A 90 10.44 -8.33 -16.48
CA ASP A 90 10.92 -7.47 -17.59
C ASP A 90 10.96 -6.00 -17.15
N ILE A 91 9.97 -5.59 -16.47
CA ILE A 91 9.94 -4.16 -16.10
C ILE A 91 11.02 -3.89 -15.05
N THR A 92 11.15 -4.81 -14.12
CA THR A 92 12.21 -4.63 -13.12
C THR A 92 13.59 -4.59 -13.76
N ARG A 93 13.86 -5.48 -14.68
CA ARG A 93 15.17 -5.48 -15.37
C ARG A 93 15.38 -4.18 -16.16
N ALA A 94 14.31 -3.81 -16.81
CA ALA A 94 14.45 -2.55 -17.59
C ALA A 94 14.80 -1.37 -16.66
N CYS A 95 14.15 -1.35 -15.51
CA CYS A 95 14.44 -0.25 -14.58
C CYS A 95 15.89 -0.33 -14.09
N LEU A 96 16.33 -1.55 -13.86
CA LEU A 96 17.73 -1.69 -13.36
C LEU A 96 18.72 -1.40 -14.48
N ASP A 97 18.45 -1.85 -15.66
CA ASP A 97 19.41 -1.68 -16.79
C ASP A 97 19.58 -0.18 -17.10
N GLU A 98 18.58 0.55 -16.85
CA GLU A 98 18.69 2.00 -17.16
C GLU A 98 19.68 2.69 -16.23
N ARG A 99 19.90 2.11 -15.08
CA ARG A 99 20.71 2.89 -14.11
C ARG A 99 22.00 2.16 -13.76
N ILE A 100 22.12 0.88 -14.25
CA ILE A 100 23.16 -0.01 -13.69
C ILE A 100 24.55 0.52 -14.09
N GLU A 101 24.71 1.25 -15.29
CA GLU A 101 26.06 1.71 -15.73
C GLU A 101 26.47 2.97 -14.95
N HIS A 102 25.51 3.58 -14.32
CA HIS A 102 25.84 4.78 -13.52
C HIS A 102 26.44 4.40 -12.16
N GLY A 103 26.25 3.15 -11.73
CA GLY A 103 26.88 2.67 -10.48
C GLY A 103 26.05 3.07 -9.25
N SER A 104 24.96 3.86 -9.52
CA SER A 104 24.09 4.20 -8.38
C SER A 104 22.63 4.30 -8.88
N ILE A 105 21.66 4.06 -7.89
CA ILE A 105 20.24 4.08 -8.28
C ILE A 105 19.42 4.57 -7.08
N ASP A 106 18.49 5.44 -7.44
CA ASP A 106 17.43 5.72 -6.44
C ASP A 106 16.30 4.68 -6.53
N PHE A 107 16.21 3.81 -5.48
CA PHE A 107 15.32 2.63 -5.60
C PHE A 107 13.85 3.07 -5.56
N VAL A 108 13.57 4.14 -4.92
CA VAL A 108 12.14 4.54 -4.85
C VAL A 108 11.71 5.13 -6.21
N ASP A 109 12.48 6.09 -6.71
CA ASP A 109 12.04 6.81 -7.94
C ASP A 109 12.27 5.96 -9.19
N ASP A 110 13.31 5.13 -9.03
CA ASP A 110 13.70 4.50 -10.33
C ASP A 110 13.17 3.06 -10.38
N LEU A 111 12.61 2.53 -9.26
CA LEU A 111 12.20 1.11 -9.31
C LEU A 111 10.87 0.95 -8.59
N ALA A 112 10.74 1.32 -7.33
CA ALA A 112 9.60 0.94 -6.49
C ALA A 112 8.35 1.75 -6.87
N ASN A 113 8.54 2.91 -7.51
CA ASN A 113 7.34 3.66 -7.96
C ASN A 113 6.91 3.18 -9.35
N VAL A 114 7.85 2.70 -10.06
CA VAL A 114 7.57 2.41 -11.49
C VAL A 114 6.92 1.04 -11.62
N VAL A 115 7.45 0.04 -10.96
CA VAL A 115 7.05 -1.34 -11.26
C VAL A 115 5.59 -1.55 -10.84
N PRO A 116 5.19 -1.17 -9.65
CA PRO A 116 3.78 -1.43 -9.29
C PRO A 116 2.82 -0.58 -10.15
N ALA A 117 3.20 0.65 -10.45
CA ALA A 117 2.29 1.49 -11.28
C ALA A 117 2.10 0.90 -12.68
N VAL A 118 3.19 0.45 -13.20
CA VAL A 118 3.10 -0.08 -14.57
C VAL A 118 2.31 -1.40 -14.55
N LEU A 119 2.57 -2.22 -13.56
CA LEU A 119 1.81 -3.49 -13.48
C LEU A 119 0.32 -3.22 -13.34
N THR A 120 -0.01 -2.27 -12.42
CA THR A 120 -1.45 -1.97 -12.20
C THR A 120 -2.10 -1.45 -13.49
N LEU A 121 -1.42 -0.58 -14.22
CA LEU A 121 -2.00 -0.07 -15.48
C LEU A 121 -2.14 -1.20 -16.51
N ALA A 122 -1.14 -2.08 -16.52
CA ALA A 122 -1.24 -3.21 -17.46
C ALA A 122 -2.45 -4.10 -17.12
N LEU A 123 -2.62 -4.31 -15.82
CA LEU A 123 -3.78 -5.13 -15.40
C LEU A 123 -5.10 -4.45 -15.81
N MET A 124 -5.07 -3.14 -15.85
CA MET A 124 -6.31 -2.39 -16.14
C MET A 124 -6.54 -2.27 -17.64
N GLY A 125 -5.51 -2.59 -18.31
CA GLY A 125 -5.63 -2.49 -19.79
C GLY A 125 -5.55 -1.04 -20.27
N ILE A 126 -4.88 -0.21 -19.55
CA ILE A 126 -4.73 1.19 -19.99
C ILE A 126 -3.25 1.42 -20.36
N PRO A 127 -2.99 2.46 -21.16
CA PRO A 127 -1.63 2.69 -21.66
C PRO A 127 -0.62 2.89 -20.50
N LEU A 128 0.56 2.21 -20.63
CA LEU A 128 1.55 2.13 -19.53
C LEU A 128 2.35 3.42 -19.43
N GLN A 129 2.37 4.19 -20.53
CA GLN A 129 3.25 5.38 -20.57
C GLN A 129 2.74 6.46 -19.60
N ASN A 130 1.51 6.23 -19.22
CA ASN A 130 0.95 7.29 -18.35
C ASN A 130 1.10 6.92 -16.88
N TRP A 131 1.97 5.98 -16.65
CA TRP A 131 2.02 5.45 -15.25
C TRP A 131 2.29 6.60 -14.28
N LYS A 132 3.08 7.63 -14.60
CA LYS A 132 3.37 8.72 -13.64
C LYS A 132 2.11 9.55 -13.36
N MET A 133 1.35 9.74 -14.42
CA MET A 133 0.10 10.51 -14.23
C MET A 133 -0.83 9.83 -13.21
N TYR A 134 -0.60 8.47 -13.05
CA TYR A 134 -1.49 7.75 -12.10
C TYR A 134 -0.80 7.59 -10.74
N SER A 135 0.46 7.36 -10.77
CA SER A 135 1.12 7.04 -9.48
C SER A 135 1.35 8.30 -8.66
N GLU A 136 1.59 9.41 -9.25
CA GLU A 136 2.00 10.60 -8.48
C GLU A 136 0.83 11.14 -7.63
N PRO A 137 -0.30 11.24 -8.18
CA PRO A 137 -1.40 11.75 -7.34
C PRO A 137 -1.69 10.83 -6.15
N THR A 138 -1.52 9.49 -6.38
CA THR A 138 -1.77 8.55 -5.27
C THR A 138 -0.70 8.71 -4.18
N HIS A 139 0.51 8.90 -4.56
CA HIS A 139 1.56 9.09 -3.54
C HIS A 139 1.41 10.44 -2.83
N ALA A 140 1.11 11.44 -3.66
CA ALA A 140 1.03 12.81 -3.09
C ALA A 140 -0.09 12.88 -2.06
N ALA A 141 -1.05 12.09 -2.33
CA ALA A 141 -2.18 12.14 -1.38
C ALA A 141 -1.78 11.59 -0.02
N VAL A 142 -0.81 10.73 -0.06
CA VAL A 142 -0.39 10.12 1.23
C VAL A 142 0.51 11.08 2.01
N TYR A 143 1.37 11.82 1.40
CA TYR A 143 2.34 12.56 2.25
C TYR A 143 1.95 14.04 2.32
N THR A 144 0.76 14.45 1.64
CA THR A 144 0.32 15.86 1.72
C THR A 144 -0.88 15.94 2.68
N PRO A 145 -0.61 16.63 3.76
CA PRO A 145 -1.74 16.78 4.70
C PRO A 145 -2.87 17.62 4.09
N GLU A 146 -4.08 17.41 4.63
CA GLU A 146 -5.27 18.05 4.03
C GLU A 146 -5.21 19.57 4.19
N HIS A 147 -4.57 20.02 5.17
CA HIS A 147 -4.58 21.49 5.40
C HIS A 147 -3.33 22.12 4.79
N SER A 148 -2.65 21.31 3.99
CA SER A 148 -1.45 21.88 3.34
C SER A 148 -1.84 22.75 2.14
N PRO A 149 -1.13 23.84 1.96
CA PRO A 149 -1.39 24.71 0.79
C PRO A 149 -1.20 23.95 -0.53
N ASP A 150 -0.48 22.82 -0.43
CA ASP A 150 -0.22 22.04 -1.65
C ASP A 150 -1.38 21.09 -1.97
N ILE A 151 -2.43 21.13 -1.20
CA ILE A 151 -3.54 20.17 -1.39
C ILE A 151 -4.29 20.51 -2.69
N GLN A 152 -4.24 21.83 -3.08
CA GLN A 152 -4.93 22.18 -4.34
C GLN A 152 -4.22 21.55 -5.54
N ARG A 153 -2.96 21.51 -5.47
CA ARG A 153 -2.20 20.86 -6.55
C ARG A 153 -2.53 19.35 -6.61
N VAL A 154 -2.58 18.70 -5.49
CA VAL A 154 -2.87 17.25 -5.46
C VAL A 154 -4.29 17.00 -6.00
N THR A 155 -5.20 17.86 -5.63
CA THR A 155 -6.59 17.72 -6.14
C THR A 155 -6.61 17.85 -7.67
N GLU A 156 -5.91 18.80 -8.14
CA GLU A 156 -5.85 18.95 -9.61
C GLU A 156 -5.24 17.70 -10.27
N MET A 157 -4.22 17.14 -9.71
CA MET A 157 -3.62 15.90 -10.27
C MET A 157 -4.65 14.77 -10.29
N HIS A 158 -5.41 14.68 -9.22
CA HIS A 158 -6.43 13.60 -9.18
C HIS A 158 -7.51 13.86 -10.23
N ARG A 159 -7.80 15.13 -10.35
CA ARG A 159 -8.80 15.43 -11.39
C ARG A 159 -8.28 15.01 -12.78
N GLN A 160 -7.08 15.31 -13.09
CA GLN A 160 -6.52 14.89 -14.40
C GLN A 160 -6.49 13.37 -14.54
N MET A 161 -6.10 12.80 -13.44
CA MET A 161 -6.09 11.31 -13.48
C MET A 161 -7.51 10.77 -13.73
N GLY A 162 -8.51 11.33 -13.05
CA GLY A 162 -9.91 10.89 -13.24
C GLY A 162 -10.38 11.10 -14.68
N LEU A 163 -10.08 12.28 -15.23
CA LEU A 163 -10.49 12.54 -16.63
C LEU A 163 -9.84 11.55 -17.60
N ASP A 164 -8.59 11.32 -17.35
CA ASP A 164 -7.93 10.34 -18.25
C ASP A 164 -8.55 8.94 -18.09
N LEU A 165 -8.85 8.58 -16.91
CA LEU A 165 -9.47 7.25 -16.68
C LEU A 165 -10.82 7.16 -17.40
N VAL A 166 -11.59 8.19 -17.30
CA VAL A 166 -12.89 8.18 -18.01
C VAL A 166 -12.66 8.09 -19.53
N ASN A 167 -11.69 8.83 -20.00
CA ASN A 167 -11.39 8.71 -21.43
C ASN A 167 -11.00 7.28 -21.82
N ASN A 168 -10.24 6.66 -20.98
CA ASN A 168 -9.88 5.26 -21.31
C ASN A 168 -11.12 4.35 -21.28
N MET A 169 -11.98 4.63 -20.41
CA MET A 169 -13.21 3.80 -20.37
C MET A 169 -14.00 3.95 -21.66
N VAL A 170 -14.13 5.22 -22.07
CA VAL A 170 -14.86 5.46 -23.34
C VAL A 170 -14.13 4.76 -24.50
N GLU A 171 -12.88 4.92 -24.54
CA GLU A 171 -12.12 4.27 -25.63
C GLU A 171 -12.28 2.75 -25.59
N ILE A 172 -12.22 2.22 -24.46
CA ILE A 172 -12.28 0.75 -24.35
C ILE A 172 -13.72 0.29 -24.65
N ARG A 173 -14.65 1.13 -24.30
CA ARG A 173 -16.03 0.80 -24.70
C ARG A 173 -16.17 0.73 -26.23
N ASP A 174 -15.51 1.65 -26.92
CA ASP A 174 -15.64 1.70 -28.40
C ASP A 174 -14.70 0.68 -29.06
N ASN A 175 -13.64 0.42 -28.37
CA ASN A 175 -12.64 -0.53 -28.92
C ASN A 175 -12.14 -1.45 -27.79
N PRO A 176 -12.96 -2.54 -27.58
CA PRO A 176 -12.68 -3.39 -26.42
C PRO A 176 -11.28 -4.03 -26.50
N ARG A 177 -10.62 -4.01 -25.39
CA ARG A 177 -9.34 -4.73 -25.23
C ARG A 177 -9.30 -5.37 -23.83
N PRO A 178 -8.48 -6.47 -23.81
CA PRO A 178 -8.46 -7.22 -22.55
C PRO A 178 -7.96 -6.35 -21.38
N GLY A 179 -8.60 -6.52 -20.16
CA GLY A 179 -8.19 -5.77 -18.94
C GLY A 179 -9.39 -5.58 -18.00
N VAL A 180 -8.97 -5.20 -16.82
CA VAL A 180 -10.00 -5.05 -15.75
C VAL A 180 -11.03 -3.99 -16.16
N VAL A 181 -10.57 -2.97 -16.88
CA VAL A 181 -11.54 -1.93 -17.26
C VAL A 181 -12.61 -2.53 -18.19
N ASN A 182 -12.12 -3.26 -19.15
CA ASN A 182 -13.10 -3.89 -20.08
C ASN A 182 -14.00 -4.89 -19.34
N ALA A 183 -13.42 -5.64 -18.41
CA ALA A 183 -14.22 -6.63 -17.66
C ALA A 183 -15.31 -5.93 -16.84
N LEU A 184 -14.98 -4.86 -16.27
CA LEU A 184 -16.00 -4.16 -15.46
C LEU A 184 -17.05 -3.50 -16.35
N LEU A 185 -16.59 -3.04 -17.54
CA LEU A 185 -17.57 -2.41 -18.44
C LEU A 185 -18.56 -3.45 -18.98
N GLU A 186 -18.10 -4.74 -19.03
CA GLU A 186 -18.96 -5.78 -19.63
C GLU A 186 -19.82 -6.45 -18.56
N MET A 187 -19.53 -6.06 -17.38
CA MET A 187 -20.20 -6.76 -16.28
C MET A 187 -21.67 -6.31 -16.20
N ARG A 188 -22.50 -7.34 -15.78
CA ARG A 188 -23.93 -7.03 -15.60
C ARG A 188 -24.38 -7.45 -14.20
N ILE A 189 -25.13 -6.50 -13.55
CA ILE A 189 -25.73 -6.82 -12.23
C ILE A 189 -27.26 -6.82 -12.37
N ASP A 190 -27.76 -8.07 -12.22
CA ASP A 190 -29.23 -8.24 -12.40
C ASP A 190 -29.66 -7.84 -13.81
N GLY A 191 -28.78 -8.19 -14.81
CA GLY A 191 -29.16 -8.01 -16.24
C GLY A 191 -28.90 -6.58 -16.72
N LYS A 192 -28.39 -5.70 -15.82
CA LYS A 192 -28.09 -4.32 -16.27
C LYS A 192 -26.59 -4.04 -16.12
N PRO A 193 -26.16 -3.08 -16.98
CA PRO A 193 -24.76 -2.67 -16.82
C PRO A 193 -24.51 -2.01 -15.46
N ALA A 194 -23.25 -2.26 -15.00
CA ALA A 194 -22.90 -1.63 -13.72
C ALA A 194 -22.83 -0.10 -13.87
N PRO A 195 -23.28 0.54 -12.82
CA PRO A 195 -23.20 2.00 -12.87
C PRO A 195 -21.76 2.50 -13.04
N GLU A 196 -21.64 3.53 -13.82
CA GLU A 196 -20.29 4.03 -14.19
C GLU A 196 -19.54 4.51 -12.94
N LEU A 197 -20.24 5.15 -12.06
CA LEU A 197 -19.56 5.66 -10.86
C LEU A 197 -18.99 4.51 -10.01
N GLU A 198 -19.69 3.41 -10.03
CA GLU A 198 -19.16 2.26 -9.26
C GLU A 198 -17.94 1.64 -9.95
N ILE A 199 -17.99 1.63 -11.25
CA ILE A 199 -16.80 1.13 -11.96
C ILE A 199 -15.59 2.01 -11.67
N LEU A 200 -15.87 3.31 -11.71
CA LEU A 200 -14.74 4.22 -11.43
C LEU A 200 -14.24 4.04 -10.00
N GLY A 201 -15.18 3.87 -9.07
CA GLY A 201 -14.78 3.61 -7.68
C GLY A 201 -13.88 2.37 -7.55
N ASN A 202 -14.25 1.27 -8.22
CA ASN A 202 -13.42 0.04 -8.16
C ASN A 202 -12.05 0.24 -8.82
N LEU A 203 -12.07 0.98 -9.93
CA LEU A 203 -10.76 1.23 -10.57
C LEU A 203 -9.89 2.13 -9.69
N GLY A 204 -10.58 3.09 -9.04
CA GLY A 204 -9.80 3.92 -8.09
C GLY A 204 -9.21 3.08 -6.95
N LEU A 205 -9.98 2.11 -6.46
CA LEU A 205 -9.47 1.23 -5.41
C LEU A 205 -8.25 0.43 -5.89
N LEU A 206 -8.31 -0.02 -7.09
CA LEU A 206 -7.15 -0.79 -7.61
C LEU A 206 -5.92 0.11 -7.74
N ILE A 207 -6.17 1.35 -8.17
CA ILE A 207 -5.02 2.26 -8.34
C ILE A 207 -4.47 2.67 -6.96
N GLY A 208 -5.37 3.00 -6.07
CA GLY A 208 -4.92 3.44 -4.74
C GLY A 208 -4.27 2.29 -3.96
N GLY A 209 -4.86 1.14 -4.02
CA GLY A 209 -4.36 -0.02 -3.25
C GLY A 209 -3.07 -0.60 -3.82
N GLY A 210 -2.83 -0.43 -5.03
CA GLY A 210 -1.72 -1.17 -5.69
C GLY A 210 -0.47 -0.29 -5.83
N PHE A 211 -0.61 0.98 -5.50
CA PHE A 211 0.58 1.81 -5.81
C PHE A 211 1.37 2.07 -4.53
N ASP A 212 0.79 2.77 -3.58
CA ASP A 212 1.60 3.32 -2.46
C ASP A 212 2.06 2.21 -1.52
N THR A 213 1.17 1.18 -1.31
CA THR A 213 1.55 0.16 -0.32
C THR A 213 2.68 -0.73 -0.85
N THR A 214 2.60 -1.05 -2.07
CA THR A 214 3.64 -1.94 -2.63
C THR A 214 4.96 -1.16 -2.81
N THR A 215 4.79 0.13 -3.16
CA THR A 215 6.02 0.95 -3.24
C THR A 215 6.70 1.04 -1.88
N ALA A 216 5.92 1.26 -0.91
CA ALA A 216 6.50 1.44 0.44
C ALA A 216 7.15 0.13 0.93
N LEU A 217 6.44 -0.96 0.76
CA LEU A 217 7.03 -2.24 1.24
C LEU A 217 8.34 -2.55 0.51
N THR A 218 8.31 -2.37 -0.78
CA THR A 218 9.54 -2.69 -1.55
C THR A 218 10.70 -1.78 -1.12
N ALA A 219 10.37 -0.49 -0.96
CA ALA A 219 11.45 0.45 -0.58
C ALA A 219 11.99 0.11 0.82
N HIS A 220 11.10 -0.18 1.73
CA HIS A 220 11.56 -0.50 3.09
C HIS A 220 12.37 -1.81 3.10
N ALA A 221 11.86 -2.78 2.37
CA ALA A 221 12.61 -4.05 2.33
C ALA A 221 14.02 -3.86 1.77
N LEU A 222 14.10 -3.09 0.74
CA LEU A 222 15.45 -2.93 0.13
C LEU A 222 16.35 -2.10 1.05
N GLU A 223 15.76 -1.14 1.64
CA GLU A 223 16.57 -0.36 2.59
C GLU A 223 17.07 -1.26 3.74
N TRP A 224 16.15 -2.03 4.29
CA TRP A 224 16.55 -2.94 5.38
C TRP A 224 17.65 -3.91 4.92
N LEU A 225 17.52 -4.47 3.77
CA LEU A 225 18.54 -5.44 3.29
C LEU A 225 19.88 -4.73 3.07
N SER A 226 19.79 -3.43 2.75
CA SER A 226 21.06 -2.70 2.58
C SER A 226 21.77 -2.49 3.92
N GLU A 227 21.05 -2.46 4.95
CA GLU A 227 21.66 -2.25 6.27
C GLU A 227 21.99 -3.58 6.94
N ASN A 228 21.56 -4.69 6.30
CA ASN A 228 21.85 -6.03 6.86
C ASN A 228 22.45 -6.93 5.78
N PRO A 229 23.70 -6.81 5.52
CA PRO A 229 24.34 -7.48 4.38
C PRO A 229 24.36 -9.01 4.56
N GLU A 230 24.47 -9.45 5.81
CA GLU A 230 24.48 -10.92 6.00
C GLU A 230 23.13 -11.54 5.61
N GLN A 231 22.08 -10.85 5.97
CA GLN A 231 20.75 -11.38 5.61
C GLN A 231 20.51 -11.25 4.10
N ARG A 232 20.94 -10.13 3.57
CA ARG A 232 20.84 -9.99 2.11
C ARG A 232 21.57 -11.13 1.38
N GLU A 233 22.79 -11.45 1.87
CA GLU A 233 23.54 -12.55 1.22
C GLU A 233 22.81 -13.89 1.40
N LEU A 234 22.34 -14.09 2.56
CA LEU A 234 21.60 -15.34 2.79
C LEU A 234 20.39 -15.45 1.86
N LEU A 235 19.59 -14.38 1.80
CA LEU A 235 18.43 -14.39 0.90
C LEU A 235 18.83 -14.58 -0.56
N SER A 236 19.90 -13.95 -0.93
CA SER A 236 20.35 -14.11 -2.34
C SER A 236 20.76 -15.56 -2.62
N ARG A 237 21.50 -16.22 -1.77
CA ARG A 237 22.00 -17.59 -2.04
C ARG A 237 20.86 -18.61 -1.95
N GLN A 238 19.86 -18.30 -1.03
CA GLN A 238 18.81 -19.32 -0.83
C GLN A 238 17.46 -18.76 -1.28
N ARG A 239 17.50 -18.01 -2.37
CA ARG A 239 16.30 -17.27 -2.81
C ARG A 239 15.15 -18.23 -3.15
N GLU A 240 15.41 -19.44 -3.60
CA GLU A 240 14.32 -20.35 -4.00
C GLU A 240 13.52 -20.83 -2.78
N THR A 241 14.17 -20.90 -1.69
CA THR A 241 13.45 -21.47 -0.51
C THR A 241 13.00 -20.34 0.43
N LEU A 242 13.65 -19.10 0.31
CA LEU A 242 13.38 -18.15 1.41
C LEU A 242 12.55 -16.97 0.88
N LEU A 243 12.37 -16.86 -0.39
CA LEU A 243 11.78 -15.61 -0.92
C LEU A 243 10.35 -15.44 -0.40
N ASP A 244 9.54 -16.55 -0.38
CA ASP A 244 8.14 -16.40 0.06
C ASP A 244 8.06 -16.08 1.56
N SER A 245 8.78 -16.81 2.35
CA SER A 245 8.72 -16.51 3.80
C SER A 245 9.32 -15.13 4.11
N ALA A 246 10.39 -14.77 3.43
CA ALA A 246 10.93 -13.41 3.65
C ALA A 246 9.89 -12.33 3.30
N THR A 247 9.24 -12.58 2.13
CA THR A 247 8.22 -11.58 1.74
C THR A 247 7.16 -11.46 2.85
N GLU A 248 6.71 -12.59 3.38
CA GLU A 248 5.69 -12.52 4.45
C GLU A 248 6.23 -11.81 5.69
N GLU A 249 7.48 -12.01 5.92
CA GLU A 249 8.04 -11.34 7.10
C GLU A 249 8.21 -9.84 6.86
N PHE A 250 8.59 -9.43 5.71
CA PHE A 250 8.64 -7.99 5.43
C PHE A 250 7.25 -7.36 5.56
N LEU A 251 6.26 -8.11 5.11
CA LEU A 251 4.89 -7.57 5.23
C LEU A 251 4.48 -7.44 6.69
N ARG A 252 4.86 -8.39 7.47
CA ARG A 252 4.50 -8.31 8.90
C ARG A 252 5.25 -7.16 9.59
N TYR A 253 6.53 -7.10 9.31
CA TYR A 253 7.38 -6.15 10.03
C TYR A 253 7.09 -4.70 9.62
N PHE A 254 6.97 -4.41 8.31
CA PHE A 254 6.85 -2.99 7.89
C PHE A 254 5.37 -2.60 7.77
N THR A 255 4.54 -3.48 7.58
CA THR A 255 3.09 -3.22 7.52
C THR A 255 2.80 -1.89 6.82
N PRO A 256 2.81 -1.87 5.50
CA PRO A 256 2.71 -0.61 4.74
C PRO A 256 1.34 0.05 4.89
N LEU A 257 0.38 -0.75 5.36
CA LEU A 257 -0.92 -0.11 5.66
C LEU A 257 -1.25 -0.28 7.15
N PRO A 258 -1.02 0.72 7.93
CA PRO A 258 -1.04 0.61 9.40
C PRO A 258 -2.47 0.63 9.95
N GLY A 259 -3.43 0.99 9.07
CA GLY A 259 -4.76 0.97 9.70
C GLY A 259 -5.85 1.28 8.68
N MET A 260 -6.97 0.52 8.88
CA MET A 260 -8.18 0.78 8.09
C MET A 260 -9.37 1.06 9.02
N ALA A 261 -10.05 2.06 8.63
CA ALA A 261 -11.18 2.42 9.52
C ALA A 261 -12.49 1.81 9.01
N GLY A 262 -13.22 1.23 9.93
CA GLY A 262 -14.62 0.85 9.63
C GLY A 262 -15.62 1.60 10.52
N LEU A 263 -16.81 1.70 10.02
CA LEU A 263 -17.85 2.34 10.85
C LEU A 263 -18.65 1.27 11.60
N SER A 264 -18.82 1.71 12.89
CA SER A 264 -19.59 0.74 13.70
C SER A 264 -21.10 0.87 13.39
N PRO A 265 -21.64 -0.28 12.94
CA PRO A 265 -23.06 -0.21 12.54
C PRO A 265 -23.99 -0.14 13.76
N THR A 266 -23.38 -0.61 14.85
CA THR A 266 -24.20 -0.54 16.08
C THR A 266 -23.29 -0.22 17.27
N THR A 267 -23.92 0.33 18.25
CA THR A 267 -23.13 0.53 19.47
C THR A 267 -22.75 -0.82 20.08
N SER A 268 -21.41 -0.97 20.15
CA SER A 268 -20.97 -2.28 20.66
C SER A 268 -19.73 -2.09 21.54
N ASN A 269 -19.71 -2.93 22.52
CA ASN A 269 -18.54 -2.93 23.44
C ASN A 269 -17.48 -3.93 22.96
N TRP A 270 -16.34 -3.31 22.55
CA TRP A 270 -15.20 -4.17 22.14
C TRP A 270 -14.06 -4.04 23.14
N THR A 271 -13.65 -5.19 23.82
CA THR A 271 -12.56 -5.31 24.80
C THR A 271 -12.62 -4.17 25.83
N GLY A 272 -13.90 -3.77 26.18
CA GLY A 272 -14.04 -2.79 27.28
C GLY A 272 -14.12 -1.35 26.77
N CYS A 273 -14.08 -1.18 25.40
CA CYS A 273 -14.26 0.16 24.79
C CYS A 273 -15.62 0.19 24.06
N ILE A 274 -16.40 1.21 24.47
CA ILE A 274 -17.73 1.32 23.83
C ILE A 274 -17.59 2.16 22.55
N SER A 275 -17.87 1.45 21.48
CA SER A 275 -17.94 2.15 20.18
C SER A 275 -19.41 2.47 19.83
N LYS A 276 -19.66 3.82 19.71
CA LYS A 276 -21.05 4.24 19.40
C LYS A 276 -21.36 4.04 17.91
N ARG A 277 -22.60 3.84 17.71
CA ARG A 277 -23.06 3.66 16.32
C ARG A 277 -22.58 4.83 15.43
N ALA A 278 -22.00 4.43 14.28
CA ALA A 278 -21.59 5.36 13.20
C ALA A 278 -20.31 6.12 13.60
N SER A 279 -19.84 5.58 14.81
CA SER A 279 -18.50 6.10 15.12
C SER A 279 -17.40 5.30 14.42
N GLY A 280 -16.31 6.09 13.97
CA GLY A 280 -15.15 5.45 13.28
C GLY A 280 -14.38 4.53 14.24
N CYS A 281 -14.41 3.30 13.88
CA CYS A 281 -13.49 2.38 14.58
C CYS A 281 -12.38 1.93 13.63
N GLY A 282 -11.13 2.19 14.00
CA GLY A 282 -9.98 1.88 13.12
C GLY A 282 -9.37 0.51 13.47
N PHE A 283 -9.25 -0.27 12.45
CA PHE A 283 -8.39 -1.48 12.62
C PHE A 283 -6.92 -1.14 12.38
N ARG A 284 -6.24 -1.24 13.45
CA ARG A 284 -4.80 -0.92 13.27
C ARG A 284 -4.05 -2.16 12.77
N GLY A 285 -3.52 -2.03 11.56
CA GLY A 285 -2.81 -3.07 10.79
C GLY A 285 -1.53 -3.53 11.49
N ARG A 286 -1.03 -2.86 12.63
CA ARG A 286 0.12 -3.52 13.32
C ARG A 286 -0.32 -4.84 13.96
N TRP A 287 -0.86 -5.82 13.09
CA TRP A 287 -1.36 -7.16 13.44
C TRP A 287 -1.11 -7.48 14.92
N PRO A 288 -1.95 -8.27 15.68
CA PRO A 288 -1.84 -8.97 16.97
C PRO A 288 -0.59 -9.87 17.02
N THR A 289 0.28 -10.01 15.92
CA THR A 289 1.43 -10.96 16.04
C THR A 289 2.66 -10.24 16.61
N ALA A 290 2.60 -8.86 16.59
CA ALA A 290 3.68 -8.18 17.33
C ALA A 290 3.41 -8.22 18.84
N THR A 291 2.16 -8.81 19.15
CA THR A 291 1.87 -9.07 20.58
C THR A 291 2.52 -10.39 21.05
N PRO A 292 3.45 -10.30 21.93
CA PRO A 292 4.18 -11.47 22.45
C PRO A 292 3.28 -12.71 22.55
N ARG A 293 1.98 -12.65 22.52
CA ARG A 293 1.07 -13.79 22.71
C ARG A 293 0.81 -14.55 21.41
N CYS A 294 1.07 -14.05 20.27
CA CYS A 294 0.72 -14.68 18.97
C CYS A 294 2.00 -15.07 18.22
N SER A 295 3.32 -14.90 18.96
CA SER A 295 4.56 -15.38 18.31
C SER A 295 5.08 -16.62 19.06
N PRO A 296 5.02 -17.98 18.51
CA PRO A 296 5.41 -19.20 19.23
C PRO A 296 6.84 -19.11 19.79
N THR A 297 7.11 -18.86 21.28
CA THR A 297 7.80 -19.35 22.49
C THR A 297 9.19 -18.73 22.60
N ARG A 298 9.35 -17.57 23.25
CA ARG A 298 10.57 -17.06 23.92
C ARG A 298 10.82 -17.83 25.22
N THR A 299 11.38 -19.10 25.23
CA THR A 299 12.00 -19.73 26.42
C THR A 299 12.95 -18.75 27.13
N ARG A 300 12.43 -18.09 28.17
CA ARG A 300 12.87 -17.57 29.48
C ARG A 300 14.13 -18.28 29.98
N SER A 301 15.32 -17.75 29.69
CA SER A 301 16.39 -18.15 30.65
C SER A 301 16.82 -16.94 31.49
N SER A 302 16.27 -16.75 32.70
CA SER A 302 16.65 -16.32 34.06
C SER A 302 18.17 -16.30 34.24
N LEU A 303 18.74 -15.10 34.21
CA LEU A 303 19.97 -14.95 35.02
C LEU A 303 19.84 -13.73 35.93
N ILE A 304 19.38 -13.93 37.19
CA ILE A 304 19.63 -13.51 38.59
C ILE A 304 21.02 -12.85 38.70
N VAL A 305 21.01 -11.42 38.78
CA VAL A 305 22.11 -10.81 39.57
C VAL A 305 21.50 -9.80 40.56
N LYS A 306 21.39 -10.22 41.87
CA LYS A 306 21.42 -9.63 43.23
C LYS A 306 22.51 -8.56 43.35
N VAL A 307 22.02 -7.21 43.52
CA VAL A 307 22.83 -6.34 44.40
C VAL A 307 21.89 -5.39 45.15
N THR A 308 21.71 -5.58 46.53
CA THR A 308 21.66 -5.02 47.89
C THR A 308 21.85 -3.50 47.87
N GLY A 309 20.86 -2.72 48.26
CA GLY A 309 20.58 -1.83 49.42
C GLY A 309 20.73 -0.36 49.04
N THR A 310 19.66 0.45 49.19
CA THR A 310 19.07 1.40 50.16
C THR A 310 18.85 2.76 49.46
N SER A 311 17.63 3.15 49.33
CA SER A 311 16.61 4.11 49.82
C SER A 311 16.70 5.43 49.03
N ALA A 312 15.57 5.79 48.34
CA ALA A 312 14.47 6.77 48.51
C ALA A 312 14.52 7.77 47.35
N SER A 313 13.57 7.65 46.36
CA SER A 313 12.45 8.55 45.99
C SER A 313 12.69 9.10 44.58
N GLY A 314 11.93 8.50 43.56
CA GLY A 314 11.18 9.32 42.58
C GLY A 314 11.39 8.77 41.16
N SER A 315 10.48 7.88 40.64
CA SER A 315 9.72 7.54 39.41
C SER A 315 10.22 8.34 38.20
N VAL A 316 11.11 7.57 37.36
CA VAL A 316 11.02 7.74 35.88
C VAL A 316 11.69 6.52 35.22
N CYS A 317 10.94 5.42 34.82
CA CYS A 317 11.38 4.30 33.95
C CYS A 317 11.41 4.74 32.48
N THR A 318 12.54 5.31 31.99
CA THR A 318 12.97 5.32 30.57
C THR A 318 13.47 3.92 30.16
N ALA A 319 12.58 3.08 29.49
CA ALA A 319 12.99 1.86 28.76
C ALA A 319 13.73 2.23 27.47
N ALA A 320 15.03 2.38 27.50
CA ALA A 320 16.10 2.21 26.49
C ALA A 320 15.96 0.86 25.77
N SER A 321 15.32 0.79 24.56
CA SER A 321 15.31 -0.38 23.64
C SER A 321 16.62 -0.45 22.85
N ASP A 322 17.62 -1.15 23.31
CA ASP A 322 18.72 -1.86 22.64
C ASP A 322 18.24 -2.61 21.39
N PRO A 323 18.68 -2.33 20.10
CA PRO A 323 18.34 -3.12 18.90
C PRO A 323 19.37 -4.23 18.64
N THR A 324 19.52 -5.21 19.46
CA THR A 324 20.34 -6.35 18.97
C THR A 324 19.45 -7.57 18.81
N TRP A 325 19.05 -7.95 17.49
CA TRP A 325 18.53 -9.19 16.88
C TRP A 325 19.52 -10.36 17.08
N ARG A 326 19.25 -11.31 17.97
CA ARG A 326 19.79 -12.69 17.86
C ARG A 326 18.64 -13.66 17.56
N ALA A 327 18.44 -14.05 16.30
CA ALA A 327 17.59 -15.19 15.90
C ALA A 327 18.18 -16.51 16.43
N PRO A 328 17.23 -17.51 16.98
CA PRO A 328 17.71 -18.90 17.16
C PRO A 328 17.43 -19.76 15.92
N PHE A 329 18.27 -19.74 14.88
CA PHE A 329 18.17 -20.87 13.92
C PHE A 329 19.36 -21.81 14.12
N SER A 330 19.29 -22.66 15.20
CA SER A 330 20.13 -23.89 15.11
C SER A 330 19.38 -25.07 15.73
N SER A 331 18.91 -26.06 14.96
CA SER A 331 19.33 -27.39 14.46
C SER A 331 18.23 -28.42 14.78
N PRO A 332 18.42 -29.63 14.12
CA PRO A 332 17.98 -30.67 13.18
C PRO A 332 17.42 -31.90 13.92
N CYS A 333 16.25 -32.40 13.45
CA CYS A 333 15.75 -33.76 13.14
C CYS A 333 14.22 -33.71 13.04
#